data_AF-A0AAP0NUE1-F1
#
_entry.id   AF-A0AAP0NUE1-F1
#
_cell.length_a   1.000
_cell.length_b   1.000
_cell.length_c   1.000
_cell.angle_alpha   90.00
_cell.angle_beta   90.00
_cell.angle_gamma   90.00
#
_symmetry.space_group_name_H-M   'P 1'
#
loop_
_entity.id
_entity.type
_entity.pdbx_description
1 polymer ?
#
loop_
_entity_poly.entity_id
_entity_poly.type
_entity_poly.pdbx_seq_one_letter_code
_entity_poly.pdbx_strand_id
1 'polypeptide(L)'
;MRSIGSRRRRIPLSLRGFLLVGAVCTGLGLVMLTTRSVDPPLGLGFPDVSGLDDESLELGEVRNHGEALASEPTTKSTAERSGGSSGCATVEEMGEVFADDVGAESLRVRRLIRNHFALHGASIVRELPPERFCRQGFVLAKASEAGFGNEMYKILTATALSVMLNRSLIVGQSRHMDKFPFGEYVAYTNHSFTLKEVKHLWRKNDCEGKYGRSLIIRTDDFEKPAETNVLCSNWRKWKQPIIWFQGTTDAVAIQFFLKNTHLEMRKAASNLLGQPETLNRPNLFGELMRAVISPSKDVEESVNWALHNGSDPDIALHMRMLTNRSIRGMQAALSCIKRSLLSYQRSMARPRVILVSDTPSLIKDISPYLQEFVEVIHFDYRSFKGSISKLASIRERLLDFRVKDWGPAPRWVAFVDFFLAARAKHAVVSGAHRRVGTTYAQLIAALAAANQLGIAILFLLFTQWGSWEMMLN
;
A
#
# COMPACT_ATOMS: atom_id res chain seq x y z
N MET A 1 67.19 -11.41 -42.44
CA MET A 1 67.36 -12.79 -41.90
C MET A 1 67.46 -12.74 -40.38
N ARG A 2 67.32 -13.89 -39.71
CA ARG A 2 67.36 -14.13 -38.24
C ARG A 2 66.17 -13.60 -37.42
N SER A 3 65.49 -14.55 -36.77
CA SER A 3 64.56 -14.39 -35.65
C SER A 3 65.24 -14.79 -34.34
N ILE A 4 64.82 -14.23 -33.20
CA ILE A 4 64.86 -14.75 -31.81
C ILE A 4 64.24 -13.64 -30.92
N GLY A 5 63.41 -13.88 -29.91
CA GLY A 5 62.79 -15.14 -29.44
C GLY A 5 61.79 -14.84 -28.31
N SER A 6 60.85 -15.75 -28.03
CA SER A 6 59.75 -15.51 -27.06
C SER A 6 60.19 -15.71 -25.60
N ARG A 7 59.79 -14.78 -24.71
CA ARG A 7 59.92 -14.92 -23.25
C ARG A 7 58.56 -14.99 -22.57
N ARG A 8 58.05 -16.21 -22.32
CA ARG A 8 56.96 -16.45 -21.35
C ARG A 8 57.40 -16.00 -19.95
N ARG A 9 56.81 -14.94 -19.40
CA ARG A 9 56.95 -14.61 -17.97
C ARG A 9 56.27 -15.69 -17.14
N ARG A 10 57.01 -16.38 -16.27
CA ARG A 10 56.45 -17.32 -15.28
C ARG A 10 55.90 -16.52 -14.11
N ILE A 11 54.66 -16.76 -13.72
CA ILE A 11 54.10 -16.25 -12.45
C ILE A 11 54.76 -17.04 -11.31
N PRO A 12 55.27 -16.39 -10.23
CA PRO A 12 55.89 -17.10 -9.13
C PRO A 12 54.87 -17.97 -8.38
N LEU A 13 55.27 -19.16 -7.94
CA LEU A 13 54.37 -20.17 -7.34
C LEU A 13 53.61 -19.64 -6.12
N SER A 14 54.21 -18.73 -5.34
CA SER A 14 53.59 -18.09 -4.17
C SER A 14 52.19 -17.49 -4.47
N LEU A 15 52.04 -16.72 -5.57
CA LEU A 15 50.74 -16.12 -5.91
C LEU A 15 49.68 -17.16 -6.26
N ARG A 16 50.05 -18.32 -6.82
CA ARG A 16 49.10 -19.41 -7.09
C ARG A 16 48.62 -20.07 -5.80
N GLY A 17 49.48 -20.19 -4.79
CA GLY A 17 49.11 -20.65 -3.46
C GLY A 17 48.05 -19.75 -2.82
N PHE A 18 48.31 -18.45 -2.74
CA PHE A 18 47.35 -17.49 -2.16
C PHE A 18 46.01 -17.44 -2.88
N LEU A 19 45.99 -17.51 -4.22
CA LEU A 19 44.73 -17.54 -4.99
C LEU A 19 43.94 -18.83 -4.78
N LEU A 20 44.61 -19.98 -4.64
CA LEU A 20 43.96 -21.25 -4.31
C LEU A 20 43.38 -21.24 -2.89
N VAL A 21 44.13 -20.76 -1.89
CA VAL A 21 43.64 -20.64 -0.52
C VAL A 21 42.44 -19.69 -0.45
N GLY A 22 42.49 -18.53 -1.10
CA GLY A 22 41.36 -17.61 -1.17
C GLY A 22 40.11 -18.24 -1.79
N ALA A 23 40.25 -19.00 -2.88
CA ALA A 23 39.14 -19.73 -3.50
C ALA A 23 38.56 -20.82 -2.57
N VAL A 24 39.42 -21.59 -1.90
CA VAL A 24 39.01 -22.65 -0.96
C VAL A 24 38.30 -22.08 0.27
N CYS A 25 38.82 -21.00 0.89
CA CYS A 25 38.16 -20.33 2.01
C CYS A 25 36.81 -19.72 1.59
N THR A 26 36.71 -19.13 0.41
CA THR A 26 35.44 -18.58 -0.12
C THR A 26 34.42 -19.70 -0.37
N GLY A 27 34.85 -20.83 -0.94
CA GLY A 27 34.02 -22.01 -1.15
C GLY A 27 33.53 -22.62 0.16
N LEU A 28 34.42 -22.83 1.14
CA LEU A 28 34.05 -23.34 2.47
C LEU A 28 33.12 -22.39 3.23
N GLY A 29 33.29 -21.08 3.11
CA GLY A 29 32.36 -20.09 3.67
C GLY A 29 30.96 -20.17 3.07
N LEU A 30 30.86 -20.33 1.73
CA LEU A 30 29.59 -20.54 1.04
C LEU A 30 28.94 -21.89 1.39
N VAL A 31 29.74 -22.97 1.50
CA VAL A 31 29.24 -24.27 1.97
C VAL A 31 28.70 -24.14 3.40
N MET A 32 29.47 -23.59 4.34
CA MET A 32 29.01 -23.37 5.72
C MET A 32 27.75 -22.50 5.82
N LEU A 33 27.57 -21.51 4.93
CA LEU A 33 26.35 -20.70 4.86
C LEU A 33 25.14 -21.45 4.25
N THR A 34 25.35 -22.51 3.47
CA THR A 34 24.29 -23.33 2.87
C THR A 34 24.00 -24.62 3.64
N THR A 35 24.96 -25.13 4.42
CA THR A 35 24.81 -26.32 5.27
C THR A 35 24.47 -25.99 6.72
N ARG A 36 24.33 -24.72 7.09
CA ARG A 36 23.85 -24.33 8.42
C ARG A 36 22.34 -24.59 8.50
N SER A 37 22.00 -25.82 8.89
CA SER A 37 20.64 -26.17 9.30
C SER A 37 20.12 -25.16 10.31
N VAL A 38 18.86 -24.77 10.15
CA VAL A 38 18.08 -24.24 11.28
C VAL A 38 17.92 -25.40 12.27
N ASP A 39 17.88 -25.08 13.57
CA ASP A 39 17.76 -26.06 14.63
C ASP A 39 16.49 -26.94 14.45
N PRO A 40 16.56 -28.25 14.74
CA PRO A 40 15.37 -29.10 14.68
C PRO A 40 14.35 -28.64 15.73
N PRO A 41 13.04 -28.74 15.45
CA PRO A 41 12.02 -28.52 16.48
C PRO A 41 12.22 -29.54 17.61
N LEU A 42 12.19 -29.07 18.86
CA LEU A 42 12.27 -29.92 20.03
C LEU A 42 11.11 -30.93 20.00
N GLY A 43 11.45 -32.22 20.01
CA GLY A 43 10.47 -33.29 19.87
C GLY A 43 9.64 -33.48 21.12
N LEU A 44 8.40 -32.96 21.11
CA LEU A 44 7.33 -33.49 21.95
C LEU A 44 6.68 -34.65 21.21
N GLY A 45 7.16 -35.86 21.50
CA GLY A 45 6.55 -37.09 21.02
C GLY A 45 5.22 -37.38 21.72
N PHE A 46 4.26 -37.95 20.99
CA PHE A 46 3.04 -38.51 21.57
C PHE A 46 3.34 -39.89 22.17
N PRO A 47 3.03 -40.14 23.45
CA PRO A 47 2.68 -41.47 23.95
C PRO A 47 1.15 -41.64 23.94
N ASP A 48 0.69 -42.81 23.52
CA ASP A 48 -0.70 -43.24 23.62
C ASP A 48 -0.79 -44.46 24.57
N VAL A 49 -2.00 -44.69 25.10
CA VAL A 49 -2.46 -45.87 25.86
C VAL A 49 -1.95 -46.04 27.32
N SER A 50 -2.91 -46.29 28.24
CA SER A 50 -2.81 -46.90 29.60
C SER A 50 -1.78 -46.31 30.59
N GLY A 51 -2.14 -45.77 31.77
CA GLY A 51 -3.00 -46.37 32.80
C GLY A 51 -2.19 -46.54 34.12
N LEU A 52 -2.88 -46.68 35.25
CA LEU A 52 -2.37 -46.89 36.63
C LEU A 52 -1.82 -45.66 37.41
N ASP A 53 -2.68 -45.20 38.33
CA ASP A 53 -2.47 -45.11 39.78
C ASP A 53 -1.41 -44.15 40.39
N ASP A 54 -1.92 -43.02 40.89
CA ASP A 54 -1.91 -42.56 42.28
C ASP A 54 -0.73 -42.97 43.21
N GLU A 55 0.04 -41.99 43.70
CA GLU A 55 0.11 -41.73 45.15
C GLU A 55 0.65 -40.31 45.49
N SER A 56 0.45 -39.91 46.75
CA SER A 56 0.70 -38.55 47.27
C SER A 56 2.11 -38.29 47.80
N LEU A 57 2.45 -37.02 48.06
CA LEU A 57 2.98 -36.58 49.38
C LEU A 57 3.10 -35.04 49.48
N GLU A 58 2.62 -34.46 50.59
CA GLU A 58 2.77 -33.05 50.95
C GLU A 58 3.98 -32.81 51.87
N LEU A 59 4.51 -31.56 51.89
CA LEU A 59 5.14 -30.84 53.02
C LEU A 59 5.73 -29.51 52.50
N GLY A 60 5.54 -28.32 53.12
CA GLY A 60 4.73 -27.94 54.28
C GLY A 60 4.66 -26.40 54.44
N GLU A 61 3.97 -25.91 55.47
CA GLU A 61 3.76 -24.46 55.74
C GLU A 61 5.05 -23.70 56.19
N VAL A 62 5.09 -22.38 56.46
CA VAL A 62 4.57 -21.72 57.69
C VAL A 62 4.69 -20.16 57.61
N ARG A 63 3.53 -19.45 57.70
CA ARG A 63 3.22 -18.13 58.36
C ARG A 63 4.00 -16.81 58.06
N ASN A 64 3.52 -15.60 58.46
CA ASN A 64 2.16 -14.96 58.49
C ASN A 64 2.25 -13.47 58.97
N HIS A 65 1.17 -12.67 58.81
CA HIS A 65 0.89 -11.30 59.34
C HIS A 65 1.72 -10.14 58.72
N GLY A 66 1.26 -8.87 58.61
CA GLY A 66 -0.02 -8.15 58.81
C GLY A 66 0.10 -6.76 58.11
N GLU A 67 -0.90 -5.86 57.97
CA GLU A 67 -2.20 -5.64 58.60
C GLU A 67 -3.25 -5.03 57.61
N ALA A 68 -4.47 -4.79 58.10
CA ALA A 68 -5.63 -4.16 57.43
C ALA A 68 -5.49 -2.62 57.26
N LEU A 69 -6.35 -1.81 56.59
CA LEU A 69 -7.68 -1.91 55.91
C LEU A 69 -7.69 -0.72 54.85
N ALA A 70 -8.69 -0.30 54.05
CA ALA A 70 -10.13 -0.55 53.89
C ALA A 70 -10.71 -0.07 52.53
N SER A 71 -11.97 -0.44 52.27
CA SER A 71 -13.00 0.23 51.42
C SER A 71 -12.74 0.52 49.93
N GLU A 72 -13.53 -0.12 49.07
CA GLU A 72 -13.72 0.17 47.64
C GLU A 72 -14.71 1.34 47.37
N PRO A 73 -15.11 1.61 46.10
CA PRO A 73 -16.27 0.87 45.57
C PRO A 73 -16.11 0.27 44.15
N THR A 74 -16.24 -1.06 44.06
CA THR A 74 -16.85 -1.85 42.96
C THR A 74 -16.67 -1.38 41.51
N THR A 75 -15.70 -2.00 40.82
CA THR A 75 -15.73 -2.13 39.35
C THR A 75 -16.16 -3.56 38.98
N LYS A 76 -16.97 -3.73 37.94
CA LYS A 76 -17.49 -5.06 37.55
C LYS A 76 -16.38 -5.98 37.06
N SER A 77 -16.42 -7.23 37.49
CA SER A 77 -15.40 -8.26 37.19
C SER A 77 -15.42 -8.72 35.73
N THR A 78 -14.34 -8.42 34.99
CA THR A 78 -13.88 -9.30 33.91
C THR A 78 -13.24 -10.54 34.53
N ALA A 79 -13.71 -11.72 34.17
CA ALA A 79 -13.18 -12.97 34.70
C ALA A 79 -11.75 -13.24 34.19
N GLU A 80 -10.81 -13.41 35.12
CA GLU A 80 -9.44 -13.81 34.80
C GLU A 80 -9.43 -15.25 34.28
N ARG A 81 -9.11 -15.43 32.99
CA ARG A 81 -8.75 -16.74 32.46
C ARG A 81 -7.26 -16.99 32.67
N SER A 82 -6.97 -17.75 33.72
CA SER A 82 -5.80 -18.61 33.94
C SER A 82 -4.69 -18.55 32.88
N GLY A 83 -3.48 -18.15 33.29
CA GLY A 83 -2.31 -18.10 32.42
C GLY A 83 -1.89 -19.47 31.87
N GLY A 84 -2.33 -19.79 30.66
CA GLY A 84 -1.60 -20.67 29.75
C GLY A 84 -0.56 -19.86 28.96
N SER A 85 0.50 -20.51 28.46
CA SER A 85 1.49 -19.85 27.60
C SER A 85 0.83 -19.34 26.32
N SER A 86 0.70 -18.02 26.18
CA SER A 86 0.11 -17.41 24.99
C SER A 86 1.00 -17.65 23.77
N GLY A 87 0.53 -18.51 22.86
CA GLY A 87 1.08 -18.59 21.52
C GLY A 87 1.00 -17.23 20.83
N CYS A 88 1.90 -16.97 19.89
CA CYS A 88 1.83 -15.74 19.09
C CYS A 88 0.51 -15.72 18.31
N ALA A 89 -0.31 -14.69 18.54
CA ALA A 89 -1.55 -14.49 17.81
C ALA A 89 -1.31 -14.46 16.30
N THR A 90 -2.19 -15.12 15.57
CA THR A 90 -2.19 -15.13 14.10
C THR A 90 -2.52 -13.74 13.55
N VAL A 91 -2.19 -13.49 12.28
CA VAL A 91 -2.52 -12.21 11.62
C VAL A 91 -4.03 -11.98 11.56
N GLU A 92 -4.78 -13.08 11.49
CA GLU A 92 -6.23 -13.13 11.51
C GLU A 92 -6.81 -12.77 12.89
N GLU A 93 -6.33 -13.39 13.98
CA GLU A 93 -6.74 -13.04 15.36
C GLU A 93 -6.35 -11.60 15.74
N MET A 94 -5.18 -11.13 15.30
CA MET A 94 -4.81 -9.72 15.40
C MET A 94 -5.76 -8.83 14.57
N GLY A 95 -6.28 -9.34 13.45
CA GLY A 95 -7.15 -8.64 12.51
C GLY A 95 -8.60 -8.47 12.97
N GLU A 96 -9.16 -9.43 13.71
CA GLU A 96 -10.57 -9.38 14.15
C GLU A 96 -10.89 -8.14 15.00
N VAL A 97 -9.93 -7.68 15.82
CA VAL A 97 -10.08 -6.49 16.68
C VAL A 97 -10.25 -5.17 15.90
N PHE A 98 -10.11 -5.19 14.58
CA PHE A 98 -10.27 -4.03 13.70
C PHE A 98 -11.62 -4.01 12.93
N ALA A 99 -12.47 -5.02 13.06
CA ALA A 99 -13.61 -5.22 12.16
C ALA A 99 -14.71 -4.13 12.23
N ASP A 100 -15.17 -3.77 13.44
CA ASP A 100 -16.48 -3.12 13.59
C ASP A 100 -16.51 -1.59 13.37
N ASP A 101 -15.43 -0.85 13.68
CA ASP A 101 -15.44 0.63 13.73
C ASP A 101 -14.55 1.32 12.66
N VAL A 102 -13.67 0.56 11.99
CA VAL A 102 -12.86 1.07 10.86
C VAL A 102 -13.75 1.65 9.74
N GLY A 103 -14.95 1.12 9.55
CA GLY A 103 -15.92 1.63 8.59
C GLY A 103 -16.50 3.00 8.96
N ALA A 104 -16.86 3.21 10.23
CA ALA A 104 -17.41 4.48 10.71
C ALA A 104 -16.36 5.61 10.65
N GLU A 105 -15.12 5.31 11.05
CA GLU A 105 -13.99 6.25 10.96
C GLU A 105 -13.61 6.58 9.51
N SER A 106 -13.65 5.59 8.61
CA SER A 106 -13.46 5.85 7.17
C SER A 106 -14.56 6.76 6.62
N LEU A 107 -15.83 6.57 7.01
CA LEU A 107 -16.94 7.47 6.66
C LEU A 107 -16.84 8.85 7.33
N ARG A 108 -16.16 8.99 8.48
CA ARG A 108 -15.81 10.28 9.09
C ARG A 108 -14.75 11.01 8.26
N VAL A 109 -13.68 10.32 7.86
CA VAL A 109 -12.62 10.87 6.99
C VAL A 109 -13.14 11.23 5.60
N ARG A 110 -14.01 10.41 5.00
CA ARG A 110 -14.74 10.72 3.75
C ARG A 110 -15.48 12.06 3.81
N ARG A 111 -16.15 12.35 4.94
CA ARG A 111 -16.84 13.63 5.19
C ARG A 111 -15.85 14.79 5.31
N LEU A 112 -14.73 14.62 6.02
CA LEU A 112 -13.68 15.64 6.12
C LEU A 112 -13.07 16.00 4.77
N ILE A 113 -12.73 15.00 3.94
CA ILE A 113 -12.16 15.19 2.60
C ILE A 113 -13.15 15.93 1.69
N ARG A 114 -14.44 15.54 1.70
CA ARG A 114 -15.50 16.23 0.95
C ARG A 114 -15.65 17.69 1.39
N ASN A 115 -15.73 17.94 2.69
CA ASN A 115 -15.89 19.29 3.25
C ASN A 115 -14.67 20.19 2.94
N HIS A 116 -13.46 19.62 2.94
CA HIS A 116 -12.25 20.32 2.53
C HIS A 116 -12.34 20.75 1.05
N PHE A 117 -12.70 19.85 0.12
CA PHE A 117 -12.78 20.21 -1.29
C PHE A 117 -13.98 21.10 -1.64
N ALA A 118 -15.04 21.11 -0.84
CA ALA A 118 -16.12 22.09 -0.95
C ALA A 118 -15.69 23.54 -0.61
N LEU A 119 -14.53 23.74 0.02
CA LEU A 119 -14.01 25.06 0.41
C LEU A 119 -12.68 25.43 -0.27
N HIS A 120 -11.82 24.44 -0.51
CA HIS A 120 -10.46 24.62 -1.04
C HIS A 120 -10.23 23.90 -2.38
N GLY A 121 -11.23 23.19 -2.90
CA GLY A 121 -11.19 22.56 -4.21
C GLY A 121 -11.10 23.60 -5.33
N ALA A 122 -10.42 23.22 -6.41
CA ALA A 122 -10.05 24.17 -7.46
C ALA A 122 -11.24 24.81 -8.18
N SER A 123 -12.40 24.14 -8.29
CA SER A 123 -13.64 24.73 -8.78
C SER A 123 -13.99 26.04 -8.04
N ILE A 124 -14.13 25.98 -6.72
CA ILE A 124 -14.49 27.13 -5.87
C ILE A 124 -13.36 28.17 -5.83
N VAL A 125 -12.10 27.71 -5.75
CA VAL A 125 -10.96 28.61 -5.61
C VAL A 125 -10.65 29.40 -6.89
N ARG A 126 -11.04 28.92 -8.08
CA ARG A 126 -10.99 29.67 -9.35
C ARG A 126 -11.85 30.93 -9.34
N GLU A 127 -12.93 30.93 -8.58
CA GLU A 127 -13.99 31.96 -8.58
C GLU A 127 -13.82 32.99 -7.45
N LEU A 128 -12.81 32.81 -6.58
CA LEU A 128 -12.53 33.74 -5.47
C LEU A 128 -12.10 35.12 -5.98
N PRO A 129 -12.59 36.23 -5.35
CA PRO A 129 -12.09 37.57 -5.60
C PRO A 129 -10.55 37.65 -5.41
N PRO A 130 -9.83 38.53 -6.14
CA PRO A 130 -8.37 38.57 -6.15
C PRO A 130 -7.70 38.54 -4.77
N GLU A 131 -8.19 39.35 -3.83
CA GLU A 131 -7.68 39.39 -2.45
C GLU A 131 -7.78 38.03 -1.72
N ARG A 132 -8.87 37.28 -1.94
CA ARG A 132 -9.08 35.95 -1.35
C ARG A 132 -8.25 34.90 -2.08
N PHE A 133 -8.20 34.95 -3.42
CA PHE A 133 -7.36 34.05 -4.21
C PHE A 133 -5.88 34.19 -3.84
N CYS A 134 -5.34 35.40 -3.79
CA CYS A 134 -3.94 35.65 -3.47
C CYS A 134 -3.58 35.24 -2.03
N ARG A 135 -4.56 35.25 -1.10
CA ARG A 135 -4.36 34.72 0.25
C ARG A 135 -4.32 33.20 0.33
N GLN A 136 -4.82 32.47 -0.67
CA GLN A 136 -4.91 31.01 -0.66
C GLN A 136 -3.52 30.35 -0.59
N GLY A 137 -3.44 29.27 0.19
CA GLY A 137 -2.28 28.39 0.25
C GLY A 137 -2.50 27.11 -0.56
N PHE A 138 -1.42 26.52 -1.03
CA PHE A 138 -1.42 25.36 -1.92
C PHE A 138 -0.45 24.27 -1.43
N VAL A 139 -0.73 23.01 -1.76
CA VAL A 139 0.18 21.87 -1.62
C VAL A 139 0.42 21.23 -2.99
N LEU A 140 1.67 20.96 -3.33
CA LEU A 140 2.09 20.42 -4.62
C LEU A 140 2.33 18.91 -4.56
N ALA A 141 1.44 18.16 -5.19
CA ALA A 141 1.68 16.80 -5.66
C ALA A 141 2.51 16.85 -6.96
N LYS A 142 3.82 16.61 -6.85
CA LYS A 142 4.68 16.38 -8.02
C LYS A 142 5.05 14.90 -8.10
N ALA A 143 4.45 14.22 -9.06
CA ALA A 143 4.69 12.80 -9.35
C ALA A 143 5.31 12.64 -10.73
N SER A 144 5.96 11.51 -10.98
CA SER A 144 6.52 11.15 -12.28
C SER A 144 5.82 9.93 -12.85
N GLU A 145 5.87 9.75 -14.17
CA GLU A 145 5.34 8.56 -14.82
C GLU A 145 6.42 7.47 -14.85
N ALA A 146 6.86 7.05 -13.66
CA ALA A 146 7.82 5.98 -13.43
C ALA A 146 7.11 4.66 -13.07
N GLY A 147 6.78 4.46 -11.79
CA GLY A 147 6.01 3.31 -11.29
C GLY A 147 4.74 3.78 -10.57
N PHE A 148 3.56 3.34 -11.00
CA PHE A 148 2.27 3.90 -10.57
C PHE A 148 2.09 3.99 -9.04
N GLY A 149 2.34 2.90 -8.31
CA GLY A 149 2.08 2.84 -6.86
C GLY A 149 2.82 3.93 -6.06
N ASN A 150 4.14 3.99 -6.18
CA ASN A 150 4.96 4.96 -5.43
C ASN A 150 4.72 6.41 -5.86
N GLU A 151 4.30 6.62 -7.11
CA GLU A 151 4.02 7.94 -7.67
C GLU A 151 2.62 8.43 -7.29
N MET A 152 1.65 7.51 -7.14
CA MET A 152 0.34 7.80 -6.56
C MET A 152 0.44 8.12 -5.07
N TYR A 153 1.29 7.45 -4.29
CA TYR A 153 1.52 7.80 -2.88
C TYR A 153 1.98 9.24 -2.66
N LYS A 154 2.75 9.83 -3.59
CA LYS A 154 3.12 11.26 -3.55
C LYS A 154 1.90 12.17 -3.72
N ILE A 155 0.98 11.79 -4.61
CA ILE A 155 -0.27 12.52 -4.85
C ILE A 155 -1.18 12.41 -3.64
N LEU A 156 -1.38 11.22 -3.08
CA LEU A 156 -2.23 11.00 -1.92
C LEU A 156 -1.66 11.64 -0.65
N THR A 157 -0.34 11.62 -0.44
CA THR A 157 0.31 12.31 0.67
C THR A 157 0.15 13.83 0.57
N ALA A 158 0.32 14.41 -0.62
CA ALA A 158 0.03 15.82 -0.87
C ALA A 158 -1.47 16.16 -0.71
N THR A 159 -2.37 15.24 -1.06
CA THR A 159 -3.82 15.36 -0.87
C THR A 159 -4.17 15.38 0.61
N ALA A 160 -3.66 14.42 1.41
CA ALA A 160 -3.81 14.39 2.87
C ALA A 160 -3.28 15.68 3.51
N LEU A 161 -2.09 16.13 3.09
CA LEU A 161 -1.48 17.37 3.59
C LEU A 161 -2.29 18.62 3.20
N SER A 162 -2.94 18.64 2.03
CA SER A 162 -3.84 19.73 1.63
C SER A 162 -5.04 19.85 2.60
N VAL A 163 -5.63 18.71 2.98
CA VAL A 163 -6.70 18.62 4.00
C VAL A 163 -6.19 19.02 5.39
N MET A 164 -5.02 18.54 5.81
CA MET A 164 -4.44 18.89 7.13
C MET A 164 -4.14 20.38 7.28
N LEU A 165 -3.79 21.07 6.19
CA LEU A 165 -3.35 22.46 6.19
C LEU A 165 -4.41 23.46 5.70
N ASN A 166 -5.61 23.02 5.31
CA ASN A 166 -6.64 23.84 4.66
C ASN A 166 -6.10 24.60 3.43
N ARG A 167 -5.39 23.86 2.56
CA ARG A 167 -4.76 24.38 1.33
C ARG A 167 -5.33 23.69 0.10
N SER A 168 -5.30 24.36 -1.05
CA SER A 168 -5.71 23.76 -2.32
C SER A 168 -4.66 22.78 -2.85
N LEU A 169 -5.13 21.71 -3.50
CA LEU A 169 -4.24 20.74 -4.13
C LEU A 169 -3.80 21.20 -5.54
N ILE A 170 -2.49 21.19 -5.79
CA ILE A 170 -1.89 21.25 -7.13
C ILE A 170 -1.38 19.85 -7.47
N VAL A 171 -1.71 19.33 -8.66
CA VAL A 171 -1.10 18.10 -9.19
C VAL A 171 -0.36 18.43 -10.49
N GLY A 172 0.85 17.87 -10.67
CA GLY A 172 1.65 18.08 -11.87
C GLY A 172 2.63 16.95 -12.18
N GLN A 173 2.69 16.57 -13.45
CA GLN A 173 3.62 15.57 -13.99
C GLN A 173 5.05 16.13 -14.03
N SER A 174 6.02 15.36 -13.54
CA SER A 174 7.37 15.85 -13.19
C SER A 174 8.17 16.55 -14.30
N ARG A 175 7.86 16.30 -15.58
CA ARG A 175 8.46 16.99 -16.73
C ARG A 175 7.53 18.06 -17.33
N HIS A 176 6.23 17.84 -17.29
CA HIS A 176 5.20 18.73 -17.82
C HIS A 176 4.25 19.15 -16.68
N MET A 177 4.63 20.23 -15.98
CA MET A 177 3.90 20.83 -14.84
C MET A 177 2.48 21.34 -15.17
N ASP A 178 2.09 21.23 -16.44
CA ASP A 178 0.79 21.57 -16.99
C ASP A 178 -0.07 20.37 -17.39
N LYS A 179 0.41 19.15 -17.12
CA LYS A 179 -0.32 17.90 -17.30
C LYS A 179 -0.49 17.18 -15.98
N PHE A 180 -1.62 16.49 -15.82
CA PHE A 180 -1.79 15.50 -14.77
C PHE A 180 -0.95 14.25 -15.11
N PRO A 181 -0.22 13.67 -14.15
CA PRO A 181 0.51 12.42 -14.36
C PRO A 181 -0.48 11.28 -14.58
N PHE A 182 -0.19 10.37 -15.51
CA PHE A 182 -1.07 9.24 -15.85
C PHE A 182 -2.46 9.66 -16.40
N GLY A 183 -2.63 10.92 -16.83
CA GLY A 183 -3.93 11.46 -17.30
C GLY A 183 -4.52 10.80 -18.56
N GLU A 184 -3.79 9.86 -19.16
CA GLU A 184 -4.25 9.01 -20.28
C GLU A 184 -4.97 7.72 -19.79
N TYR A 185 -4.80 7.38 -18.50
CA TYR A 185 -5.32 6.18 -17.85
C TYR A 185 -6.20 6.48 -16.62
N VAL A 186 -5.98 7.64 -16.01
CA VAL A 186 -6.65 8.11 -14.79
C VAL A 186 -7.33 9.44 -15.07
N ALA A 187 -8.62 9.53 -14.81
CA ALA A 187 -9.35 10.79 -14.77
C ALA A 187 -9.17 11.44 -13.40
N TYR A 188 -8.85 12.74 -13.38
CA TYR A 188 -8.70 13.52 -12.14
C TYR A 188 -9.95 14.37 -11.88
N THR A 189 -10.36 14.48 -10.61
CA THR A 189 -11.50 15.31 -10.23
C THR A 189 -11.17 16.81 -10.34
N ASN A 190 -12.21 17.64 -10.51
CA ASN A 190 -12.08 19.11 -10.63
C ASN A 190 -11.57 19.82 -9.37
N HIS A 191 -11.29 19.05 -8.31
CA HIS A 191 -10.80 19.49 -7.01
C HIS A 191 -9.36 20.01 -7.04
N SER A 192 -8.57 19.69 -8.07
CA SER A 192 -7.15 20.05 -8.16
C SER A 192 -6.84 21.08 -9.28
N PHE A 193 -5.74 21.79 -9.08
CA PHE A 193 -5.13 22.71 -10.05
C PHE A 193 -3.94 22.06 -10.76
N THR A 194 -3.57 22.56 -11.94
CA THR A 194 -2.19 22.38 -12.46
C THR A 194 -1.28 23.53 -12.00
N LEU A 195 0.03 23.33 -11.98
CA LEU A 195 0.96 24.41 -11.58
C LEU A 195 1.01 25.55 -12.62
N LYS A 196 0.76 25.25 -13.91
CA LYS A 196 0.59 26.29 -14.97
C LYS A 196 -0.65 27.14 -14.73
N GLU A 197 -1.74 26.53 -14.29
CA GLU A 197 -2.98 27.23 -13.96
C GLU A 197 -2.81 28.16 -12.76
N VAL A 198 -2.23 27.70 -11.64
CA VAL A 198 -1.92 28.57 -10.49
C VAL A 198 -0.99 29.71 -10.92
N LYS A 199 0.06 29.43 -11.69
CA LYS A 199 0.95 30.47 -12.25
C LYS A 199 0.26 31.45 -13.21
N HIS A 200 -0.87 31.09 -13.82
CA HIS A 200 -1.67 32.01 -14.63
C HIS A 200 -2.58 32.87 -13.74
N LEU A 201 -3.34 32.24 -12.83
CA LEU A 201 -4.25 32.93 -11.92
C LEU A 201 -3.52 33.89 -10.96
N TRP A 202 -2.28 33.57 -10.54
CA TRP A 202 -1.46 34.44 -9.71
C TRP A 202 -1.11 35.78 -10.39
N ARG A 203 -0.87 35.74 -11.71
CA ARG A 203 -0.65 36.93 -12.54
C ARG A 203 -1.96 37.64 -12.89
N LYS A 204 -3.02 36.90 -13.21
CA LYS A 204 -4.36 37.46 -13.50
C LYS A 204 -4.91 38.29 -12.34
N ASN A 205 -4.67 37.86 -11.11
CA ASN A 205 -5.14 38.54 -9.90
C ASN A 205 -4.13 39.57 -9.32
N ASP A 206 -3.00 39.79 -10.01
CA ASP A 206 -1.85 40.59 -9.56
C ASP A 206 -1.48 40.36 -8.08
N CYS A 207 -1.24 39.10 -7.72
CA CYS A 207 -0.90 38.74 -6.35
C CYS A 207 0.47 39.26 -5.90
N GLU A 208 1.34 39.62 -6.83
CA GLU A 208 2.71 40.08 -6.54
C GLU A 208 2.82 41.61 -6.48
N GLY A 209 2.24 42.35 -7.42
CA GLY A 209 2.18 43.82 -7.38
C GLY A 209 1.19 44.31 -6.32
N LYS A 210 -0.11 44.21 -6.61
CA LYS A 210 -1.20 44.70 -5.76
C LYS A 210 -1.24 44.10 -4.35
N TYR A 211 -0.83 42.84 -4.19
CA TYR A 211 -0.92 42.12 -2.90
C TYR A 211 0.44 41.72 -2.28
N GLY A 212 1.57 42.12 -2.87
CA GLY A 212 2.90 41.96 -2.27
C GLY A 212 3.35 40.53 -1.98
N ARG A 213 2.79 39.53 -2.70
CA ARG A 213 2.93 38.11 -2.36
C ARG A 213 3.47 37.28 -3.53
N SER A 214 4.79 37.16 -3.60
CA SER A 214 5.52 36.33 -4.57
C SER A 214 5.15 34.84 -4.53
N LEU A 215 5.08 34.19 -5.68
CA LEU A 215 4.68 32.77 -5.82
C LEU A 215 5.84 31.80 -5.50
N ILE A 216 6.27 31.78 -4.23
CA ILE A 216 7.38 30.95 -3.76
C ILE A 216 6.90 29.54 -3.38
N ILE A 217 7.71 28.53 -3.74
CA ILE A 217 7.55 27.13 -3.32
C ILE A 217 8.49 26.87 -2.14
N ARG A 218 7.94 26.45 -0.99
CA ARG A 218 8.72 25.85 0.09
C ARG A 218 8.79 24.34 -0.10
N THR A 219 10.00 23.82 -0.29
CA THR A 219 10.29 22.39 -0.28
C THR A 219 10.51 21.91 1.15
N ASP A 220 10.10 20.67 1.42
CA ASP A 220 10.54 19.85 2.54
C ASP A 220 10.82 18.44 2.00
N ASP A 221 11.91 17.78 2.40
CA ASP A 221 12.37 16.53 1.76
C ASP A 221 12.46 15.37 2.75
N PHE A 222 11.50 14.45 2.69
CA PHE A 222 11.40 13.31 3.60
C PHE A 222 12.54 12.29 3.45
N GLU A 223 13.15 12.17 2.26
CA GLU A 223 14.31 11.30 2.02
C GLU A 223 15.58 11.81 2.74
N LYS A 224 15.52 13.00 3.35
CA LYS A 224 16.62 13.64 4.07
C LYS A 224 16.25 13.98 5.53
N PRO A 225 16.52 13.10 6.50
CA PRO A 225 16.19 13.32 7.92
C PRO A 225 16.73 14.61 8.55
N ALA A 226 17.81 15.19 8.01
CA ALA A 226 18.39 16.45 8.48
C ALA A 226 17.78 17.71 7.82
N GLU A 227 17.06 17.59 6.70
CA GLU A 227 16.41 18.72 6.01
C GLU A 227 14.88 18.75 6.24
N THR A 228 14.23 17.62 6.56
CA THR A 228 12.78 17.58 6.79
C THR A 228 12.33 18.23 8.10
N ASN A 229 11.26 19.00 8.01
CA ASN A 229 10.60 19.66 9.13
C ASN A 229 9.31 18.93 9.54
N VAL A 230 9.07 17.70 9.04
CA VAL A 230 7.83 16.92 9.30
C VAL A 230 7.58 16.68 10.79
N LEU A 231 8.65 16.51 11.58
CA LEU A 231 8.57 16.38 13.04
C LEU A 231 8.62 17.73 13.77
N CYS A 232 9.49 18.65 13.35
CA CYS A 232 9.93 19.75 14.22
C CYS A 232 9.28 21.12 13.97
N SER A 233 8.41 21.27 12.96
CA SER A 233 7.81 22.57 12.60
C SER A 233 6.28 22.51 12.50
N ASN A 234 5.63 23.67 12.67
CA ASN A 234 4.19 23.84 12.48
C ASN A 234 3.89 24.34 11.07
N TRP A 235 3.54 23.42 10.17
CA TRP A 235 3.33 23.69 8.75
C TRP A 235 2.08 24.54 8.48
N ARG A 236 1.13 24.62 9.43
CA ARG A 236 -0.01 25.56 9.35
C ARG A 236 0.41 27.02 9.44
N LYS A 237 1.57 27.30 10.06
CA LYS A 237 2.11 28.66 10.23
C LYS A 237 3.08 29.08 9.11
N TRP A 238 3.33 28.22 8.11
CA TRP A 238 4.22 28.51 6.98
C TRP A 238 3.58 29.52 6.00
N LYS A 239 4.18 30.71 5.85
CA LYS A 239 3.62 31.81 5.04
C LYS A 239 3.74 31.61 3.52
N GLN A 240 4.58 30.69 3.06
CA GLN A 240 4.83 30.47 1.62
C GLN A 240 3.56 29.97 0.91
N PRO A 241 3.22 30.47 -0.30
CA PRO A 241 2.01 30.07 -1.00
C PRO A 241 1.95 28.57 -1.31
N ILE A 242 3.02 28.00 -1.87
CA ILE A 242 3.07 26.57 -2.23
C ILE A 242 3.98 25.82 -1.26
N ILE A 243 3.52 24.68 -0.75
CA ILE A 243 4.32 23.70 -0.01
C ILE A 243 4.50 22.45 -0.88
N TRP A 244 5.70 21.88 -0.95
CA TRP A 244 5.99 20.64 -1.66
C TRP A 244 6.75 19.67 -0.73
N PHE A 245 6.13 18.54 -0.39
CA PHE A 245 6.72 17.48 0.44
C PHE A 245 7.29 16.37 -0.46
N GLN A 246 8.61 16.32 -0.57
CA GLN A 246 9.38 15.35 -1.35
C GLN A 246 9.66 14.07 -0.54
N GLY A 247 10.14 13.01 -1.20
CA GLY A 247 10.39 11.70 -0.58
C GLY A 247 9.14 10.88 -0.23
N THR A 248 7.97 11.31 -0.65
CA THR A 248 6.65 10.80 -0.22
C THR A 248 6.20 9.55 -1.00
N THR A 249 7.07 8.56 -1.15
CA THR A 249 6.87 7.39 -2.05
C THR A 249 5.98 6.26 -1.51
N ASP A 250 5.57 6.31 -0.25
CA ASP A 250 4.77 5.27 0.40
C ASP A 250 3.77 5.86 1.43
N ALA A 251 3.18 5.00 2.26
CA ALA A 251 2.23 5.39 3.30
C ALA A 251 2.89 6.03 4.56
N VAL A 252 4.21 6.00 4.70
CA VAL A 252 4.91 6.32 5.97
C VAL A 252 5.08 7.82 6.18
N ALA A 253 5.39 8.58 5.12
CA ALA A 253 5.75 10.00 5.22
C ALA A 253 4.66 10.87 5.89
N ILE A 254 3.38 10.61 5.60
CA ILE A 254 2.25 11.35 6.22
C ILE A 254 2.07 10.99 7.71
N GLN A 255 2.43 9.76 8.11
CA GLN A 255 2.27 9.30 9.50
C GLN A 255 3.26 9.96 10.46
N PHE A 256 4.38 10.49 9.97
CA PHE A 256 5.34 11.21 10.82
C PHE A 256 4.71 12.46 11.48
N PHE A 257 3.68 13.07 10.89
CA PHE A 257 2.97 14.19 11.54
C PHE A 257 2.24 13.80 12.84
N LEU A 258 1.91 12.52 13.06
CA LEU A 258 1.40 12.03 14.36
C LEU A 258 2.44 12.23 15.48
N LYS A 259 3.73 12.25 15.14
CA LYS A 259 4.87 12.44 16.06
C LYS A 259 5.42 13.87 16.04
N ASN A 260 4.75 14.82 15.38
CA ASN A 260 5.20 16.22 15.30
C ASN A 260 5.22 16.88 16.69
N THR A 261 6.20 17.75 16.97
CA THR A 261 6.36 18.43 18.27
C THR A 261 5.19 19.35 18.61
N HIS A 262 4.55 19.96 17.61
CA HIS A 262 3.43 20.87 17.79
C HIS A 262 2.08 20.15 17.87
N LEU A 263 1.34 20.39 18.95
CA LEU A 263 0.01 19.79 19.19
C LEU A 263 -1.00 20.07 18.07
N GLU A 264 -0.95 21.26 17.44
CA GLU A 264 -1.79 21.62 16.29
C GLU A 264 -1.61 20.65 15.10
N MET A 265 -0.36 20.23 14.83
CA MET A 265 -0.04 19.32 13.73
C MET A 265 -0.39 17.87 14.08
N ARG A 266 -0.13 17.42 15.32
CA ARG A 266 -0.57 16.09 15.77
C ARG A 266 -2.09 15.94 15.67
N LYS A 267 -2.85 16.92 16.18
CA LYS A 267 -4.32 16.93 16.06
C LYS A 267 -4.79 16.93 14.60
N ALA A 268 -4.13 17.68 13.71
CA ALA A 268 -4.44 17.66 12.28
C ALA A 268 -4.19 16.28 11.64
N ALA A 269 -3.12 15.59 12.04
CA ALA A 269 -2.78 14.25 11.56
C ALA A 269 -3.75 13.18 12.09
N SER A 270 -3.98 13.14 13.42
CA SER A 270 -4.88 12.16 14.04
C SER A 270 -6.31 12.26 13.54
N ASN A 271 -6.78 13.47 13.20
CA ASN A 271 -8.09 13.66 12.57
C ASN A 271 -8.25 12.94 11.22
N LEU A 272 -7.15 12.59 10.52
CA LEU A 272 -7.17 11.85 9.25
C LEU A 272 -6.64 10.42 9.34
N LEU A 273 -5.75 10.12 10.29
CA LEU A 273 -5.03 8.84 10.42
C LEU A 273 -5.51 7.96 11.60
N GLY A 274 -6.50 8.43 12.36
CA GLY A 274 -6.87 7.86 13.67
C GLY A 274 -5.90 8.30 14.77
N GLN A 275 -6.23 8.02 16.03
CA GLN A 275 -5.28 8.24 17.12
C GLN A 275 -4.22 7.13 17.11
N PRO A 276 -2.95 7.39 17.49
CA PRO A 276 -1.93 6.35 17.60
C PRO A 276 -2.32 5.18 18.51
N GLU A 277 -3.11 5.47 19.54
CA GLU A 277 -3.51 4.59 20.63
C GLU A 277 -4.79 3.79 20.32
N THR A 278 -5.58 4.22 19.33
CA THR A 278 -6.80 3.53 18.88
C THR A 278 -6.50 2.52 17.79
N LEU A 279 -7.10 1.33 17.89
CA LEU A 279 -7.08 0.32 16.81
C LEU A 279 -7.89 0.81 15.59
N ASN A 280 -8.99 1.51 15.82
CA ASN A 280 -10.00 1.86 14.83
C ASN A 280 -9.51 2.99 13.90
N ARG A 281 -8.70 2.62 12.91
CA ARG A 281 -8.03 3.56 12.00
C ARG A 281 -8.76 3.66 10.65
N PRO A 282 -8.99 4.87 10.13
CA PRO A 282 -9.66 5.07 8.85
C PRO A 282 -8.80 4.63 7.66
N ASN A 283 -9.47 4.13 6.61
CA ASN A 283 -8.88 3.88 5.29
C ASN A 283 -8.60 5.20 4.54
N LEU A 284 -7.65 5.99 5.05
CA LEU A 284 -7.34 7.32 4.53
C LEU A 284 -6.96 7.28 3.03
N PHE A 285 -6.09 6.36 2.61
CA PHE A 285 -5.61 6.32 1.23
C PHE A 285 -6.70 5.94 0.23
N GLY A 286 -7.61 5.03 0.61
CA GLY A 286 -8.78 4.67 -0.19
C GLY A 286 -9.74 5.85 -0.39
N GLU A 287 -10.10 6.52 0.71
CA GLU A 287 -10.98 7.70 0.65
C GLU A 287 -10.36 8.88 -0.09
N LEU A 288 -9.03 9.06 -0.01
CA LEU A 288 -8.33 10.07 -0.80
C LEU A 288 -8.34 9.72 -2.29
N MET A 289 -7.99 8.48 -2.68
CA MET A 289 -8.06 8.04 -4.09
C MET A 289 -9.45 8.28 -4.66
N ARG A 290 -10.48 7.78 -3.97
CA ARG A 290 -11.89 7.91 -4.33
C ARG A 290 -12.38 9.36 -4.44
N ALA A 291 -11.66 10.34 -3.86
CA ALA A 291 -11.96 11.77 -3.97
C ALA A 291 -11.15 12.51 -5.07
N VAL A 292 -9.96 12.01 -5.47
CA VAL A 292 -9.11 12.68 -6.46
C VAL A 292 -9.04 12.00 -7.83
N ILE A 293 -9.33 10.70 -7.93
CA ILE A 293 -9.14 9.91 -9.15
C ILE A 293 -10.30 8.93 -9.44
N SER A 294 -10.50 8.64 -10.72
CA SER A 294 -11.30 7.54 -11.25
C SER A 294 -10.61 6.94 -12.49
N PRO A 295 -10.99 5.75 -12.99
CA PRO A 295 -10.50 5.27 -14.27
C PRO A 295 -10.84 6.25 -15.40
N SER A 296 -9.96 6.38 -16.40
CA SER A 296 -10.32 7.03 -17.66
C SER A 296 -11.34 6.18 -18.43
N LYS A 297 -12.09 6.78 -19.37
CA LYS A 297 -13.15 6.08 -20.11
C LYS A 297 -12.66 4.79 -20.77
N ASP A 298 -11.52 4.83 -21.44
CA ASP A 298 -10.99 3.66 -22.17
C ASP A 298 -10.45 2.57 -21.22
N VAL A 299 -10.01 2.94 -20.01
CA VAL A 299 -9.64 1.99 -18.96
C VAL A 299 -10.89 1.34 -18.37
N GLU A 300 -11.93 2.12 -18.08
CA GLU A 300 -13.23 1.62 -17.61
C GLU A 300 -13.91 0.70 -18.64
N GLU A 301 -13.84 1.02 -19.95
CA GLU A 301 -14.23 0.13 -21.06
C GLU A 301 -13.46 -1.20 -21.01
N SER A 302 -12.15 -1.16 -20.76
CA SER A 302 -11.30 -2.34 -20.66
C SER A 302 -11.60 -3.20 -19.43
N VAL A 303 -11.90 -2.58 -18.28
CA VAL A 303 -12.30 -3.25 -17.03
C VAL A 303 -13.63 -3.97 -17.22
N ASN A 304 -14.65 -3.30 -17.76
CA ASN A 304 -15.96 -3.92 -17.97
C ASN A 304 -15.92 -5.02 -19.05
N TRP A 305 -15.06 -4.88 -20.08
CA TRP A 305 -14.79 -5.96 -21.02
C TRP A 305 -14.17 -7.18 -20.34
N ALA A 306 -13.19 -7.00 -19.44
CA ALA A 306 -12.55 -8.10 -18.71
C ALA A 306 -13.55 -8.87 -17.82
N LEU A 307 -14.50 -8.15 -17.21
CA LEU A 307 -15.61 -8.72 -16.44
C LEU A 307 -16.68 -9.39 -17.32
N HIS A 308 -16.60 -9.26 -18.64
CA HIS A 308 -17.62 -9.66 -19.63
C HIS A 308 -18.99 -8.99 -19.38
N ASN A 309 -18.98 -7.77 -18.82
CA ASN A 309 -20.15 -7.07 -18.25
C ASN A 309 -20.91 -7.87 -17.16
N GLY A 310 -20.27 -8.86 -16.55
CA GLY A 310 -20.80 -9.59 -15.39
C GLY A 310 -20.68 -8.82 -14.08
N SER A 311 -20.83 -9.52 -12.96
CA SER A 311 -20.62 -8.96 -11.62
C SER A 311 -19.17 -8.53 -11.37
N ASP A 312 -18.94 -7.85 -10.25
CA ASP A 312 -17.59 -7.68 -9.70
C ASP A 312 -17.06 -8.99 -9.08
N PRO A 313 -15.74 -9.19 -9.03
CA PRO A 313 -15.11 -10.39 -8.46
C PRO A 313 -15.27 -10.48 -6.93
N ASP A 314 -15.18 -11.70 -6.40
CA ASP A 314 -15.16 -11.94 -4.95
C ASP A 314 -13.76 -11.72 -4.36
N ILE A 315 -12.71 -12.25 -5.02
CA ILE A 315 -11.33 -12.21 -4.52
C ILE A 315 -10.37 -11.68 -5.59
N ALA A 316 -9.48 -10.76 -5.23
CA ALA A 316 -8.33 -10.38 -6.04
C ALA A 316 -7.07 -11.13 -5.61
N LEU A 317 -6.55 -12.00 -6.47
CA LEU A 317 -5.22 -12.60 -6.32
C LEU A 317 -4.18 -11.70 -7.01
N HIS A 318 -3.38 -10.98 -6.21
CA HIS A 318 -2.26 -10.19 -6.69
C HIS A 318 -0.92 -10.89 -6.42
N MET A 319 -0.19 -11.22 -7.49
CA MET A 319 1.11 -11.90 -7.42
C MET A 319 2.25 -11.10 -8.07
N ARG A 320 3.06 -10.45 -7.23
CA ARG A 320 4.34 -9.81 -7.60
C ARG A 320 5.45 -10.85 -7.54
N MET A 321 5.82 -11.43 -8.66
CA MET A 321 6.86 -12.46 -8.73
C MET A 321 8.20 -11.96 -9.30
N LEU A 322 8.26 -10.71 -9.79
CA LEU A 322 9.47 -10.13 -10.40
C LEU A 322 10.03 -11.02 -11.53
N THR A 323 9.15 -11.55 -12.39
CA THR A 323 9.42 -12.53 -13.45
C THR A 323 9.81 -13.96 -13.01
N ASN A 324 9.81 -14.24 -11.70
CA ASN A 324 10.05 -15.59 -11.16
C ASN A 324 8.82 -16.50 -11.30
N ARG A 325 9.04 -17.82 -11.43
CA ARG A 325 7.99 -18.86 -11.47
C ARG A 325 8.12 -19.78 -10.25
N SER A 326 8.02 -19.20 -9.05
CA SER A 326 8.17 -19.95 -7.79
C SER A 326 6.96 -20.86 -7.55
N ILE A 327 7.18 -22.18 -7.68
CA ILE A 327 6.18 -23.21 -7.37
C ILE A 327 5.65 -23.08 -5.94
N ARG A 328 6.53 -22.77 -4.97
CA ARG A 328 6.13 -22.53 -3.57
C ARG A 328 5.18 -21.33 -3.44
N GLY A 329 5.43 -20.24 -4.17
CA GLY A 329 4.55 -19.07 -4.17
C GLY A 329 3.19 -19.35 -4.83
N MET A 330 3.17 -20.19 -5.88
CA MET A 330 1.94 -20.67 -6.51
C MET A 330 1.13 -21.56 -5.55
N GLN A 331 1.78 -22.50 -4.88
CA GLN A 331 1.16 -23.38 -3.88
C GLN A 331 0.61 -22.58 -2.68
N ALA A 332 1.37 -21.61 -2.16
CA ALA A 332 0.92 -20.74 -1.08
C ALA A 332 -0.32 -19.91 -1.47
N ALA A 333 -0.35 -19.34 -2.68
CA ALA A 333 -1.52 -18.64 -3.20
C ALA A 333 -2.75 -19.55 -3.37
N LEU A 334 -2.57 -20.78 -3.88
CA LEU A 334 -3.65 -21.77 -3.99
C LEU A 334 -4.21 -22.17 -2.63
N SER A 335 -3.35 -22.44 -1.64
CA SER A 335 -3.77 -22.79 -0.28
C SER A 335 -4.46 -21.63 0.44
N CYS A 336 -3.94 -20.41 0.30
CA CYS A 336 -4.55 -19.19 0.86
C CYS A 336 -5.95 -18.95 0.27
N ILE A 337 -6.13 -19.03 -1.06
CA ILE A 337 -7.47 -18.90 -1.65
C ILE A 337 -8.39 -20.03 -1.15
N LYS A 338 -7.93 -21.29 -1.08
CA LYS A 338 -8.75 -22.39 -0.54
C LYS A 338 -9.16 -22.13 0.93
N ARG A 339 -8.29 -21.57 1.78
CA ARG A 339 -8.60 -21.19 3.18
C ARG A 339 -9.58 -20.00 3.25
N SER A 340 -9.32 -18.92 2.50
CA SER A 340 -10.22 -17.77 2.36
C SER A 340 -11.62 -18.14 1.84
N LEU A 341 -11.75 -19.13 0.96
CA LEU A 341 -13.06 -19.58 0.49
C LEU A 341 -13.83 -20.35 1.58
N LEU A 342 -13.15 -21.16 2.39
CA LEU A 342 -13.77 -21.90 3.50
C LEU A 342 -14.26 -20.97 4.63
N SER A 343 -13.65 -19.80 4.83
CA SER A 343 -14.09 -18.82 5.82
C SER A 343 -15.25 -17.95 5.35
N TYR A 344 -15.33 -17.59 4.06
CA TYR A 344 -16.31 -16.63 3.55
C TYR A 344 -17.46 -17.22 2.70
N GLN A 345 -17.37 -18.46 2.20
CA GLN A 345 -18.37 -19.03 1.30
C GLN A 345 -19.03 -20.31 1.83
N ARG A 346 -20.18 -20.14 2.51
CA ARG A 346 -21.12 -21.22 2.83
C ARG A 346 -22.30 -21.33 1.83
N SER A 347 -22.36 -20.49 0.79
CA SER A 347 -23.56 -20.34 -0.05
C SER A 347 -23.33 -20.02 -1.54
N MET A 348 -22.08 -19.85 -2.01
CA MET A 348 -21.80 -19.58 -3.42
C MET A 348 -21.26 -20.83 -4.14
N ALA A 349 -21.88 -21.19 -5.27
CA ALA A 349 -21.54 -22.42 -5.99
C ALA A 349 -20.21 -22.37 -6.76
N ARG A 350 -19.74 -21.17 -7.13
CA ARG A 350 -18.39 -20.94 -7.71
C ARG A 350 -17.97 -19.47 -7.49
N PRO A 351 -16.91 -19.19 -6.70
CA PRO A 351 -16.37 -17.83 -6.53
C PRO A 351 -15.77 -17.28 -7.81
N ARG A 352 -15.78 -15.95 -7.97
CA ARG A 352 -15.09 -15.24 -9.07
C ARG A 352 -13.78 -14.64 -8.55
N VAL A 353 -12.64 -15.09 -9.09
CA VAL A 353 -11.30 -14.66 -8.66
C VAL A 353 -10.59 -13.92 -9.80
N ILE A 354 -10.26 -12.64 -9.58
CA ILE A 354 -9.44 -11.87 -10.52
C ILE A 354 -7.95 -12.10 -10.25
N LEU A 355 -7.21 -12.52 -11.28
CA LEU A 355 -5.79 -12.82 -11.23
C LEU A 355 -4.94 -11.73 -11.91
N VAL A 356 -4.11 -11.06 -11.10
CA VAL A 356 -3.26 -9.92 -11.49
C VAL A 356 -1.81 -10.24 -11.14
N SER A 357 -0.91 -10.27 -12.12
CA SER A 357 0.51 -10.56 -11.91
C SER A 357 1.44 -9.83 -12.88
N ASP A 358 2.62 -9.44 -12.37
CA ASP A 358 3.73 -8.91 -13.16
C ASP A 358 4.38 -9.94 -14.10
N THR A 359 3.96 -11.20 -14.00
CA THR A 359 4.62 -12.35 -14.63
C THR A 359 3.59 -13.14 -15.45
N PRO A 360 3.31 -12.77 -16.71
CA PRO A 360 2.21 -13.36 -17.51
C PRO A 360 2.34 -14.87 -17.78
N SER A 361 3.51 -15.48 -17.58
CA SER A 361 3.67 -16.94 -17.59
C SER A 361 3.03 -17.59 -16.36
N LEU A 362 3.21 -17.02 -15.17
CA LEU A 362 2.59 -17.49 -13.92
C LEU A 362 1.07 -17.59 -14.04
N ILE A 363 0.46 -16.63 -14.73
CA ILE A 363 -0.99 -16.59 -14.95
C ILE A 363 -1.45 -17.86 -15.69
N LYS A 364 -0.69 -18.31 -16.69
CA LYS A 364 -0.94 -19.59 -17.39
C LYS A 364 -0.65 -20.82 -16.53
N ASP A 365 0.34 -20.72 -15.65
CA ASP A 365 0.74 -21.81 -14.75
C ASP A 365 -0.31 -22.08 -13.66
N ILE A 366 -0.89 -21.02 -13.05
CA ILE A 366 -1.81 -21.13 -11.91
C ILE A 366 -3.29 -21.22 -12.30
N SER A 367 -3.69 -20.67 -13.46
CA SER A 367 -5.11 -20.65 -13.87
C SER A 367 -5.78 -22.02 -13.92
N PRO A 368 -5.16 -23.11 -14.43
CA PRO A 368 -5.80 -24.42 -14.46
C PRO A 368 -6.16 -24.93 -13.05
N TYR A 369 -5.23 -24.81 -12.10
CA TYR A 369 -5.43 -25.23 -10.71
C TYR A 369 -6.50 -24.40 -9.99
N LEU A 370 -6.62 -23.11 -10.30
CA LEU A 370 -7.71 -22.28 -9.78
C LEU A 370 -9.06 -22.65 -10.42
N GLN A 371 -9.09 -22.90 -11.73
CA GLN A 371 -10.31 -23.26 -12.47
C GLN A 371 -10.97 -24.55 -11.99
N GLU A 372 -10.25 -25.44 -11.30
CA GLU A 372 -10.82 -26.59 -10.59
C GLU A 372 -11.94 -26.20 -9.60
N PHE A 373 -11.84 -25.03 -8.94
CA PHE A 373 -12.76 -24.63 -7.85
C PHE A 373 -13.25 -23.17 -7.91
N VAL A 374 -12.76 -22.34 -8.84
CA VAL A 374 -13.18 -20.93 -9.02
C VAL A 374 -13.50 -20.62 -10.49
N GLU A 375 -14.15 -19.49 -10.75
CA GLU A 375 -14.12 -18.82 -12.05
C GLU A 375 -12.94 -17.85 -12.07
N VAL A 376 -11.95 -18.09 -12.94
CA VAL A 376 -10.76 -17.22 -13.05
C VAL A 376 -11.02 -16.12 -14.07
N ILE A 377 -11.04 -14.88 -13.59
CA ILE A 377 -10.99 -13.67 -14.41
C ILE A 377 -9.52 -13.27 -14.58
N HIS A 378 -9.14 -12.89 -15.80
CA HIS A 378 -7.86 -12.23 -16.08
C HIS A 378 -8.01 -11.32 -17.30
N PHE A 379 -7.38 -10.14 -17.28
CA PHE A 379 -7.40 -9.23 -18.42
C PHE A 379 -6.35 -9.60 -19.47
N ASP A 380 -6.73 -10.44 -20.45
CA ASP A 380 -5.89 -10.70 -21.62
C ASP A 380 -5.84 -9.49 -22.58
N TYR A 381 -4.89 -8.60 -22.32
CA TYR A 381 -4.59 -7.44 -23.16
C TYR A 381 -4.22 -7.78 -24.62
N ARG A 382 -4.01 -9.06 -24.98
CA ARG A 382 -3.63 -9.48 -26.34
C ARG A 382 -4.83 -9.79 -27.23
N SER A 383 -5.94 -10.25 -26.67
CA SER A 383 -7.21 -10.42 -27.39
C SER A 383 -8.05 -9.13 -27.39
N PHE A 384 -7.81 -8.21 -26.45
CA PHE A 384 -8.51 -6.92 -26.35
C PHE A 384 -8.23 -5.94 -27.51
N LYS A 385 -9.30 -5.43 -28.15
CA LYS A 385 -9.24 -4.57 -29.35
C LYS A 385 -9.86 -3.16 -29.17
N GLY A 386 -10.03 -2.70 -27.93
CA GLY A 386 -10.59 -1.39 -27.60
C GLY A 386 -9.67 -0.20 -27.94
N SER A 387 -10.13 1.01 -27.64
CA SER A 387 -9.48 2.28 -28.06
C SER A 387 -8.05 2.44 -27.51
N ILE A 388 -7.85 2.10 -26.23
CA ILE A 388 -6.56 2.21 -25.55
C ILE A 388 -5.47 1.29 -26.11
N SER A 389 -5.80 0.09 -26.59
CA SER A 389 -4.80 -0.81 -27.20
C SER A 389 -4.32 -0.29 -28.56
N LYS A 390 -5.21 0.36 -29.33
CA LYS A 390 -4.87 1.06 -30.58
C LYS A 390 -3.93 2.25 -30.30
N LEU A 391 -4.29 3.10 -29.33
CA LEU A 391 -3.49 4.26 -28.91
C LEU A 391 -2.10 3.84 -28.42
N ALA A 392 -2.01 2.75 -27.64
CA ALA A 392 -0.75 2.16 -27.21
C ALA A 392 0.10 1.68 -28.39
N SER A 393 -0.47 0.93 -29.33
CA SER A 393 0.25 0.35 -30.50
C SER A 393 0.88 1.39 -31.45
N ILE A 394 0.44 2.66 -31.37
CA ILE A 394 1.04 3.81 -32.07
C ILE A 394 2.21 4.38 -31.27
N ARG A 395 2.08 4.45 -29.93
CA ARG A 395 3.03 5.08 -29.01
C ARG A 395 4.18 4.18 -28.56
N GLU A 396 4.00 2.87 -28.55
CA GLU A 396 5.06 1.90 -28.29
C GLU A 396 6.20 1.99 -29.33
N ARG A 397 5.91 2.51 -30.54
CA ARG A 397 6.89 2.78 -31.59
C ARG A 397 7.65 4.10 -31.39
N LEU A 398 7.33 4.87 -30.35
CA LEU A 398 7.81 6.25 -30.13
C LEU A 398 8.53 6.45 -28.78
N LEU A 399 8.53 5.46 -27.88
CA LEU A 399 9.06 5.59 -26.52
C LEU A 399 9.77 4.31 -26.08
N ASP A 400 11.08 4.38 -25.86
CA ASP A 400 11.92 3.18 -25.65
C ASP A 400 12.09 2.75 -24.18
N PHE A 401 11.81 3.63 -23.21
CA PHE A 401 12.18 3.45 -21.80
C PHE A 401 11.05 3.65 -20.76
N ARG A 402 9.80 3.86 -21.20
CA ARG A 402 8.62 4.08 -20.31
C ARG A 402 7.36 3.31 -20.73
N VAL A 403 7.52 2.28 -21.57
CA VAL A 403 6.40 1.44 -22.05
C VAL A 403 5.79 0.57 -20.95
N LYS A 404 6.54 0.29 -19.89
CA LYS A 404 6.20 -0.66 -18.81
C LYS A 404 6.02 0.07 -17.48
N ASP A 405 5.40 -0.59 -16.51
CA ASP A 405 5.12 -0.03 -15.18
C ASP A 405 5.58 -0.97 -14.08
N TRP A 406 5.03 -2.19 -14.03
CA TRP A 406 5.43 -3.22 -13.07
C TRP A 406 5.80 -4.57 -13.70
N GLY A 407 5.22 -4.97 -14.84
CA GLY A 407 5.54 -6.20 -15.57
C GLY A 407 6.09 -5.97 -17.00
N PRO A 408 6.23 -7.03 -17.82
CA PRO A 408 6.61 -6.94 -19.23
C PRO A 408 5.45 -6.52 -20.14
N ALA A 409 4.22 -6.47 -19.62
CA ALA A 409 3.04 -5.97 -20.32
C ALA A 409 3.09 -4.44 -20.52
N PRO A 410 2.38 -3.89 -21.52
CA PRO A 410 2.24 -2.45 -21.70
C PRO A 410 1.68 -1.76 -20.46
N ARG A 411 2.15 -0.53 -20.18
CA ARG A 411 1.81 0.25 -18.99
C ARG A 411 0.31 0.40 -18.75
N TRP A 412 -0.47 0.58 -19.81
CA TRP A 412 -1.92 0.76 -19.70
C TRP A 412 -2.63 -0.47 -19.11
N VAL A 413 -2.09 -1.68 -19.30
CA VAL A 413 -2.59 -2.93 -18.70
C VAL A 413 -2.55 -2.85 -17.18
N ALA A 414 -1.53 -2.22 -16.59
CA ALA A 414 -1.44 -2.01 -15.14
C ALA A 414 -2.58 -1.14 -14.59
N PHE A 415 -3.15 -0.24 -15.38
CA PHE A 415 -4.28 0.56 -14.94
C PHE A 415 -5.59 -0.23 -15.03
N VAL A 416 -5.74 -1.08 -16.05
CA VAL A 416 -6.87 -2.01 -16.13
C VAL A 416 -6.81 -3.02 -14.98
N ASP A 417 -5.68 -3.70 -14.78
CA ASP A 417 -5.43 -4.62 -13.65
C ASP A 417 -5.72 -3.96 -12.29
N PHE A 418 -5.26 -2.71 -12.09
CA PHE A 418 -5.47 -1.97 -10.85
C PHE A 418 -6.95 -1.71 -10.56
N PHE A 419 -7.68 -1.11 -11.50
CA PHE A 419 -9.09 -0.78 -11.30
C PHE A 419 -10.00 -2.02 -11.32
N LEU A 420 -9.63 -3.09 -12.04
CA LEU A 420 -10.33 -4.37 -12.07
C LEU A 420 -10.17 -5.14 -10.75
N ALA A 421 -8.96 -5.19 -10.20
CA ALA A 421 -8.73 -5.77 -8.86
C ALA A 421 -9.36 -4.93 -7.74
N ALA A 422 -9.40 -3.60 -7.89
CA ALA A 422 -10.02 -2.69 -6.93
C ALA A 422 -11.56 -2.74 -6.90
N ARG A 423 -12.19 -3.71 -7.58
CA ARG A 423 -13.60 -4.07 -7.39
C ARG A 423 -13.83 -5.29 -6.49
N ALA A 424 -12.78 -6.08 -6.19
CA ALA A 424 -12.92 -7.32 -5.41
C ALA A 424 -13.24 -7.08 -3.93
N LYS A 425 -14.03 -7.96 -3.33
CA LYS A 425 -14.46 -7.91 -1.90
C LYS A 425 -13.31 -8.25 -0.95
N HIS A 426 -12.54 -9.28 -1.31
CA HIS A 426 -11.37 -9.74 -0.57
C HIS A 426 -10.11 -9.69 -1.46
N ALA A 427 -8.92 -9.76 -0.88
CA ALA A 427 -7.69 -9.87 -1.66
C ALA A 427 -6.67 -10.80 -1.01
N VAL A 428 -6.03 -11.63 -1.84
CA VAL A 428 -4.86 -12.43 -1.50
C VAL A 428 -3.65 -11.77 -2.16
N VAL A 429 -2.70 -11.28 -1.34
CA VAL A 429 -1.58 -10.46 -1.82
C VAL A 429 -0.24 -11.14 -1.54
N SER A 430 0.61 -11.21 -2.56
CA SER A 430 1.99 -11.69 -2.42
C SER A 430 2.80 -10.80 -1.46
N GLY A 431 3.18 -11.35 -0.30
CA GLY A 431 4.17 -10.74 0.58
C GLY A 431 5.53 -10.63 -0.12
N ALA A 432 6.20 -9.49 0.03
CA ALA A 432 7.53 -9.29 -0.55
C ALA A 432 8.62 -9.88 0.35
N HIS A 433 9.44 -10.77 -0.20
CA HIS A 433 10.62 -11.29 0.49
C HIS A 433 11.59 -10.13 0.79
N ARG A 434 11.74 -9.79 2.09
CA ARG A 434 12.41 -8.61 2.67
C ARG A 434 11.60 -7.29 2.65
N ARG A 435 10.58 -7.24 3.50
CA ARG A 435 10.10 -6.06 4.27
C ARG A 435 9.51 -4.84 3.54
N VAL A 436 9.31 -4.85 2.22
CA VAL A 436 8.49 -3.80 1.54
C VAL A 436 7.41 -4.45 0.67
N GLY A 437 6.20 -4.59 1.22
CA GLY A 437 5.03 -5.04 0.46
C GLY A 437 4.72 -4.09 -0.71
N THR A 438 4.06 -4.60 -1.75
CA THR A 438 3.84 -3.82 -2.98
C THR A 438 2.84 -2.68 -2.76
N THR A 439 3.33 -1.45 -2.87
CA THR A 439 2.54 -0.20 -2.88
C THR A 439 1.34 -0.27 -3.83
N TYR A 440 1.52 -0.90 -4.99
CA TYR A 440 0.45 -1.17 -5.95
C TYR A 440 -0.73 -1.96 -5.34
N ALA A 441 -0.47 -3.11 -4.69
CA ALA A 441 -1.51 -3.91 -4.02
C ALA A 441 -2.09 -3.23 -2.77
N GLN A 442 -1.27 -2.47 -2.02
CA GLN A 442 -1.75 -1.66 -0.90
C GLN A 442 -2.79 -0.63 -1.35
N LEU A 443 -2.60 -0.02 -2.53
CA LEU A 443 -3.56 0.91 -3.11
C LEU A 443 -4.77 0.20 -3.74
N ILE A 444 -4.63 -1.00 -4.29
CA ILE A 444 -5.78 -1.84 -4.71
C ILE A 444 -6.69 -2.11 -3.50
N ALA A 445 -6.11 -2.65 -2.42
CA ALA A 445 -6.82 -2.97 -1.19
C ALA A 445 -7.54 -1.74 -0.58
N ALA A 446 -6.82 -0.61 -0.50
CA ALA A 446 -7.38 0.63 0.00
C ALA A 446 -8.54 1.16 -0.87
N LEU A 447 -8.41 1.13 -2.21
CA LEU A 447 -9.49 1.59 -3.09
C LEU A 447 -10.71 0.67 -3.06
N ALA A 448 -10.52 -0.65 -3.04
CA ALA A 448 -11.60 -1.63 -2.94
C ALA A 448 -12.47 -1.41 -1.69
N ALA A 449 -11.84 -1.33 -0.51
CA ALA A 449 -12.55 -1.09 0.74
C ALA A 449 -13.28 0.26 0.74
N ALA A 450 -12.70 1.33 0.16
CA ALA A 450 -13.37 2.62 0.04
C ALA A 450 -14.57 2.60 -0.93
N ASN A 451 -14.54 1.76 -1.96
CA ASN A 451 -15.66 1.61 -2.90
C ASN A 451 -16.85 0.88 -2.26
N GLN A 452 -16.60 -0.11 -1.42
CA GLN A 452 -17.63 -0.93 -0.76
C GLN A 452 -18.26 -0.26 0.46
N LEU A 453 -17.48 0.57 1.19
CA LEU A 453 -17.97 1.31 2.34
C LEU A 453 -19.10 2.29 1.97
N GLY A 454 -20.25 2.14 2.62
CA GLY A 454 -21.39 3.07 2.52
C GLY A 454 -22.45 2.74 1.47
N ILE A 455 -22.46 1.53 0.91
CA ILE A 455 -23.61 1.01 0.15
C ILE A 455 -24.71 0.63 1.16
N ALA A 456 -25.68 1.52 1.36
CA ALA A 456 -26.69 1.36 2.41
C ALA A 456 -27.88 0.50 1.97
N ILE A 457 -27.95 -0.71 2.56
CA ILE A 457 -29.17 -1.51 2.81
C ILE A 457 -29.93 -2.00 1.57
N LEU A 458 -29.60 -3.23 1.14
CA LEU A 458 -30.60 -4.30 1.08
C LEU A 458 -29.95 -5.69 1.27
N PHE A 459 -29.30 -5.90 2.42
CA PHE A 459 -29.04 -7.24 2.94
C PHE A 459 -29.59 -7.34 4.35
N LEU A 460 -30.40 -8.38 4.58
CA LEU A 460 -30.93 -8.73 5.90
C LEU A 460 -29.80 -9.24 6.80
N LEU A 461 -29.96 -9.03 8.10
CA LEU A 461 -29.05 -9.37 9.19
C LEU A 461 -28.28 -10.71 9.01
N PHE A 462 -27.03 -10.64 8.55
CA PHE A 462 -26.01 -11.66 8.81
C PHE A 462 -24.63 -11.03 8.96
N THR A 463 -23.91 -11.44 10.00
CA THR A 463 -22.64 -10.87 10.45
C THR A 463 -21.44 -11.70 9.99
N GLN A 464 -20.65 -11.19 9.04
CA GLN A 464 -19.27 -11.62 8.77
C GLN A 464 -18.60 -10.60 7.84
N TRP A 465 -17.53 -9.91 8.29
CA TRP A 465 -16.84 -8.86 7.54
C TRP A 465 -15.31 -9.11 7.50
N GLY A 466 -14.67 -8.69 6.41
CA GLY A 466 -13.40 -9.24 5.91
C GLY A 466 -12.17 -9.24 6.84
N SER A 467 -11.46 -10.37 6.83
CA SER A 467 -10.09 -10.53 7.35
C SER A 467 -9.08 -10.47 6.19
N TRP A 468 -7.80 -10.23 6.49
CA TRP A 468 -6.73 -10.10 5.49
C TRP A 468 -5.62 -11.15 5.73
N GLU A 469 -5.64 -12.26 5.00
CA GLU A 469 -4.56 -13.25 5.05
C GLU A 469 -3.27 -12.67 4.42
N MET A 470 -2.23 -12.46 5.22
CA MET A 470 -0.96 -11.90 4.76
C MET A 470 0.14 -12.97 4.70
N MET A 471 0.59 -13.31 3.49
CA MET A 471 1.65 -14.31 3.29
C MET A 471 2.99 -13.89 3.92
N LEU A 472 3.31 -14.51 5.05
CA LEU A 472 4.66 -14.59 5.62
C LEU A 472 5.42 -15.78 5.00
N ASN A 473 6.74 -15.64 4.84
CA ASN A 473 7.69 -16.72 4.53
C ASN A 473 8.69 -16.84 5.68
#